data_AF-A0A2P9F7P6-F1
#
_entry.id   AF-A0A2P9F7P6-F1
#
_cell.length_a   1.000
_cell.length_b   1.000
_cell.length_c   1.000
_cell.angle_alpha   90.00
_cell.angle_beta   90.00
_cell.angle_gamma   90.00
#
_symmetry.space_group_name_H-M   'P 1'
#
loop_
_entity.id
_entity.type
_entity.pdbx_description
1 polymer ?
#
loop_
_entity_poly.entity_id
_entity_poly.type
_entity_poly.pdbx_seq_one_letter_code
_entity_poly.pdbx_strand_id
1 'polypeptide(L)'
;MRYPAAGLGLLAGFVAGAVVMVAVSLFTAPKPEEELQGLVYGTRSPGMEEPPAEGGDAWYRRPALLGWGVVVLAAACYIPCSF
;
A
#
# COMPACT_ATOMS: atom_id res chain seq x y z
N MET A 1 11.38 29.60 -20.38
CA MET A 1 10.30 29.22 -19.44
C MET A 1 10.93 28.49 -18.25
N ARG A 2 10.69 28.98 -17.03
CA ARG A 2 11.36 28.64 -15.77
C ARG A 2 10.42 27.74 -14.95
N TYR A 3 10.70 26.44 -14.83
CA TYR A 3 9.98 25.54 -13.91
C TYR A 3 10.96 24.78 -12.98
N PRO A 4 11.50 25.41 -11.92
CA PRO A 4 12.22 24.68 -10.87
C PRO A 4 11.30 24.07 -9.79
N ALA A 5 9.96 24.22 -9.90
CA ALA A 5 9.03 23.91 -8.81
C ALA A 5 8.21 22.62 -8.98
N ALA A 6 8.23 21.96 -10.14
CA ALA A 6 7.31 20.84 -10.42
C ALA A 6 7.50 19.62 -9.50
N GLY A 7 8.75 19.27 -9.15
CA GLY A 7 9.04 18.17 -8.22
C GLY A 7 8.76 18.49 -6.75
N LEU A 8 8.90 19.78 -6.36
CA LEU A 8 8.64 20.24 -4.99
C LEU A 8 7.14 20.25 -4.67
N GLY A 9 6.28 20.50 -5.67
CA GLY A 9 4.83 20.54 -5.48
C GLY A 9 4.22 19.19 -5.04
N LEU A 10 4.69 18.07 -5.60
CA LEU A 10 4.18 16.74 -5.25
C LEU A 10 4.54 16.35 -3.81
N LEU A 11 5.80 16.55 -3.42
CA LEU A 11 6.26 16.28 -2.06
C LEU A 11 5.57 17.21 -1.06
N ALA A 12 5.48 18.50 -1.36
CA ALA A 12 4.80 19.46 -0.49
C ALA A 12 3.32 19.11 -0.32
N GLY A 13 2.63 18.69 -1.41
CA GLY A 13 1.25 18.24 -1.35
C GLY A 13 1.07 16.98 -0.50
N PHE A 14 1.94 15.98 -0.66
CA PHE A 14 1.91 14.76 0.16
C PHE A 14 2.12 15.07 1.65
N VAL A 15 3.12 15.91 1.97
CA VAL A 15 3.41 16.32 3.36
C VAL A 15 2.24 17.10 3.95
N ALA A 16 1.67 18.06 3.22
CA ALA A 16 0.50 18.81 3.67
C ALA A 16 -0.69 17.88 3.95
N GLY A 17 -0.96 16.93 3.05
CA GLY A 17 -2.00 15.93 3.24
C GLY A 17 -1.77 15.05 4.47
N ALA A 18 -0.54 14.58 4.69
CA ALA A 18 -0.17 13.78 5.85
C ALA A 18 -0.36 14.57 7.16
N VAL A 19 0.08 15.83 7.21
CA VAL A 19 -0.10 16.71 8.38
C VAL A 19 -1.57 16.91 8.69
N VAL A 20 -2.39 17.22 7.67
CA VAL A 20 -3.83 17.39 7.85
C VAL A 20 -4.49 16.10 8.33
N MET A 21 -4.12 14.95 7.77
CA MET A 21 -4.66 13.65 8.18
C MET A 21 -4.36 13.36 9.65
N VAL A 22 -3.10 13.53 10.09
CA VAL A 22 -2.71 13.35 11.50
C VAL A 22 -3.46 14.32 12.41
N ALA A 23 -3.51 15.61 12.04
CA ALA A 23 -4.21 16.62 12.83
C ALA A 23 -5.68 16.24 13.03
N VAL A 24 -6.40 15.90 11.96
CA VAL A 24 -7.80 15.48 12.04
C VAL A 24 -7.95 14.24 12.90
N SER A 25 -7.10 13.22 12.73
CA SER A 25 -7.17 11.99 13.53
C SER A 25 -7.06 12.23 15.03
N LEU A 26 -6.28 13.22 15.48
CA LEU A 26 -6.16 13.58 16.90
C LEU A 26 -7.43 14.22 17.48
N PHE A 27 -8.28 14.80 16.64
CA PHE A 27 -9.51 15.48 17.06
C PHE A 27 -10.79 14.66 16.79
N THR A 28 -10.69 13.51 16.12
CA THR A 28 -11.82 12.62 15.82
C THR A 28 -11.85 11.38 16.69
N ALA A 29 -13.04 10.91 17.06
CA ALA A 29 -13.19 9.65 17.78
C ALA A 29 -12.78 8.44 16.92
N PRO A 30 -12.09 7.44 17.51
CA PRO A 30 -11.82 6.18 16.81
C PRO A 30 -13.12 5.43 16.51
N LYS A 31 -13.10 4.68 15.42
CA LYS A 31 -14.23 3.84 15.00
C LYS A 31 -14.38 2.64 15.96
N PRO A 32 -15.59 2.20 16.34
CA PRO A 32 -15.77 1.05 17.23
C PRO A 32 -15.21 -0.24 16.63
N GLU A 33 -14.68 -1.11 17.49
CA GLU A 33 -13.97 -2.34 17.10
C GLU A 33 -14.86 -3.34 16.34
N GLU A 34 -16.15 -3.35 16.62
CA GLU A 34 -17.16 -4.18 15.95
C GLU A 34 -17.23 -3.88 14.45
N GLU A 35 -17.05 -2.62 14.07
CA GLU A 35 -17.03 -2.19 12.67
C GLU A 35 -15.66 -2.42 12.00
N LEU A 36 -14.65 -2.83 12.76
CA LEU A 36 -13.28 -3.06 12.28
C LEU A 36 -12.91 -4.54 12.16
N GLN A 37 -13.79 -5.46 12.60
CA GLN A 37 -13.55 -6.90 12.58
C GLN A 37 -13.22 -7.39 11.16
N GLY A 38 -12.01 -7.92 10.97
CA GLY A 38 -11.54 -8.41 9.68
C GLY A 38 -11.03 -7.33 8.71
N LEU A 39 -11.14 -6.04 9.06
CA LEU A 39 -10.56 -4.93 8.31
C LEU A 39 -9.18 -4.53 8.81
N VAL A 40 -8.90 -4.78 10.10
CA VAL A 40 -7.63 -4.46 10.74
C VAL A 40 -6.99 -5.70 11.32
N TYR A 41 -5.65 -5.72 11.27
CA TYR A 41 -4.86 -6.77 11.90
C TYR A 41 -5.11 -6.76 13.42
N GLY A 42 -5.27 -7.94 14.03
CA GLY A 42 -5.52 -8.08 15.47
C GLY A 42 -6.99 -8.23 15.88
N THR A 43 -7.94 -8.15 14.94
CA THR A 43 -9.36 -8.46 15.20
C THR A 43 -9.76 -9.81 14.60
N ARG A 44 -10.77 -10.49 15.17
CA ARG A 44 -11.22 -11.78 14.65
C ARG A 44 -12.08 -11.54 13.41
N SER A 45 -11.57 -11.92 12.24
CA SER A 45 -12.38 -11.89 11.04
C SER A 45 -13.48 -12.97 11.11
N PRO A 46 -14.76 -12.61 10.95
CA PRO A 46 -15.83 -13.59 10.82
C PRO A 46 -15.57 -14.50 9.61
N GLY A 47 -15.75 -15.82 9.76
CA GLY A 47 -15.69 -16.78 8.64
C GLY A 47 -14.29 -17.24 8.20
N MET A 48 -13.22 -16.87 8.91
CA MET A 48 -11.83 -17.31 8.62
C MET A 48 -11.45 -18.63 9.31
N GLU A 49 -12.41 -19.44 9.74
CA GLU A 49 -12.18 -20.74 10.38
C GLU A 49 -11.87 -21.87 9.38
N GLU A 50 -12.16 -21.68 8.09
CA GLU A 50 -11.96 -22.72 7.10
C GLU A 50 -10.49 -22.79 6.64
N PRO A 51 -9.79 -23.92 6.81
CA PRO A 51 -8.46 -24.08 6.25
C PRO A 51 -8.52 -23.97 4.72
N PRO A 52 -7.48 -23.41 4.06
CA PRO A 52 -7.48 -23.26 2.62
C PRO A 52 -7.68 -24.61 1.93
N ALA A 53 -8.67 -24.71 1.05
CA ALA A 53 -8.89 -25.90 0.23
C ALA A 53 -7.61 -26.29 -0.54
N GLU A 54 -7.40 -27.60 -0.73
CA GLU A 54 -6.26 -28.11 -1.51
C GLU A 54 -6.24 -27.47 -2.91
N GLY A 55 -5.10 -26.85 -3.26
CA GLY A 55 -4.97 -25.90 -4.37
C GLY A 55 -4.57 -24.48 -3.95
N GLY A 56 -4.35 -24.25 -2.65
CA GLY A 56 -3.97 -22.98 -2.02
C GLY A 56 -2.64 -22.32 -2.46
N ASP A 57 -2.03 -22.76 -3.55
CA ASP A 57 -0.88 -22.15 -4.22
C ASP A 57 -1.31 -20.99 -5.14
N ALA A 58 -2.20 -20.14 -4.64
CA ALA A 58 -2.61 -18.98 -5.41
C ALA A 58 -1.37 -18.11 -5.70
N TRP A 59 -1.21 -17.68 -6.94
CA TRP A 59 -0.01 -16.97 -7.41
C TRP A 59 0.36 -15.76 -6.54
N TYR A 60 -0.64 -15.05 -5.99
CA TYR A 60 -0.47 -13.90 -5.09
C TYR A 60 0.19 -14.26 -3.75
N ARG A 61 0.20 -15.54 -3.35
CA ARG A 61 0.88 -16.03 -2.14
C ARG A 61 2.38 -16.22 -2.31
N ARG A 62 2.93 -15.92 -3.50
CA ARG A 62 4.38 -16.00 -3.77
C ARG A 62 4.97 -14.58 -3.86
N PRO A 63 4.98 -13.77 -2.78
CA PRO A 63 5.34 -12.36 -2.83
C PRO A 63 6.80 -12.16 -3.28
N ALA A 64 7.71 -13.08 -2.92
CA ALA A 64 9.09 -13.00 -3.36
C ALA A 64 9.23 -13.17 -4.87
N LEU A 65 8.54 -14.15 -5.48
CA LEU A 65 8.57 -14.38 -6.92
C LEU A 65 8.00 -13.18 -7.69
N LEU A 66 6.86 -12.67 -7.24
CA LEU A 66 6.20 -11.52 -7.87
C LEU A 66 7.01 -10.24 -7.70
N GLY A 67 7.49 -9.96 -6.49
CA GLY A 67 8.28 -8.77 -6.18
C GLY A 67 9.56 -8.71 -7.00
N TRP A 68 10.35 -9.79 -7.01
CA TRP A 68 11.58 -9.84 -7.80
C TRP A 68 11.31 -9.82 -9.31
N GLY A 69 10.26 -10.49 -9.78
CA GLY A 69 9.86 -10.47 -11.18
C GLY A 69 9.60 -9.05 -11.70
N VAL A 70 8.87 -8.23 -10.92
CA VAL A 70 8.60 -6.83 -11.26
C VAL A 70 9.87 -5.99 -11.24
N VAL A 71 10.76 -6.17 -10.26
CA VAL A 71 12.03 -5.43 -10.18
C VAL A 71 12.92 -5.71 -11.40
N VAL A 72 13.08 -6.99 -11.77
CA VAL A 72 13.89 -7.38 -12.93
C VAL A 72 13.28 -6.83 -14.22
N LEU A 73 11.97 -6.94 -14.39
CA LEU A 73 11.27 -6.41 -15.55
C LEU A 73 11.44 -4.88 -15.67
N ALA A 74 11.25 -4.16 -14.56
CA ALA A 74 11.41 -2.71 -14.52
C ALA A 74 12.85 -2.29 -14.88
N ALA A 75 13.86 -2.97 -14.32
CA ALA A 75 15.26 -2.72 -14.65
C ALA A 75 15.56 -3.01 -16.14
N ALA A 76 15.06 -4.12 -16.66
CA ALA A 76 15.24 -4.51 -18.06
C ALA A 76 14.58 -3.52 -19.04
N CYS A 77 13.44 -2.92 -18.69
CA CYS A 77 12.80 -1.90 -19.51
C CYS A 77 13.46 -0.52 -19.36
N TYR A 78 13.88 -0.15 -18.15
CA TYR A 78 14.37 1.18 -17.86
C TYR A 78 15.82 1.38 -18.34
N ILE A 79 16.72 0.46 -18.03
CA ILE A 79 18.17 0.63 -18.27
C ILE A 79 18.51 0.80 -19.77
N PRO A 80 17.94 0.02 -20.71
CA PRO A 80 18.23 0.21 -22.14
C PRO A 80 17.68 1.52 -22.73
N CYS A 81 16.59 2.05 -22.16
CA CYS A 81 15.92 3.27 -22.63
C CYS A 81 16.36 4.53 -21.88
N SER A 82 17.29 4.42 -20.91
CA SER A 82 17.74 5.55 -20.09
C SER A 82 18.93 6.31 -20.67
N PHE A 83 19.44 5.91 -21.83
CA PHE A 83 20.53 6.55 -22.58
C PHE A 83 20.01 7.05 -23.93
#